data_AF-A0A7J4EKV5-F1
#
_entry.id   AF-A0A7J4EKV5-F1
#
_cell.length_a   1.000
_cell.length_b   1.000
_cell.length_c   1.000
_cell.angle_alpha   90.00
_cell.angle_beta   90.00
_cell.angle_gamma   90.00
#
_symmetry.space_group_name_H-M   'P 1'
#
loop_
_entity.id
_entity.type
_entity.pdbx_description
1 polymer ?
#
loop_
_entity_poly.entity_id
_entity_poly.type
_entity_poly.pdbx_seq_one_letter_code
_entity_poly.pdbx_strand_id
1 'polypeptide(L)'
;FPALLRAKKVLILGDRKQFSNVKSAQARTDTNREYLNNLENTFRSTVSTDSAKLTRLTKFNIKTSILEFFEFISNYHAQLLKHFRGYKENISYSNKYFYQNNLQVMKIRAKPINEVLKFSFVKHDGKVEVYQNTNIPEAEFITKELKKLKEIDSNKSVCIITPHTNQQKLLMEMISKLPERDYFFHISLVNATN
;
A
#
# COMPACT_ATOMS: atom_id res chain seq x y z
N PHE A 1 18.78 14.87 0.23
CA PHE A 1 19.07 15.44 1.57
C PHE A 1 19.45 16.93 1.67
N PRO A 2 19.66 17.72 0.58
CA PRO A 2 19.86 19.18 0.71
C PRO A 2 18.60 20.00 1.04
N ALA A 3 17.40 19.47 0.76
CA ALA A 3 16.15 20.20 0.97
C ALA A 3 15.79 20.35 2.46
N LEU A 4 15.95 19.27 3.24
CA LEU A 4 15.63 19.29 4.68
C LEU A 4 16.58 20.18 5.48
N LEU A 5 17.88 20.17 5.16
CA LEU A 5 18.89 20.98 5.86
C LEU A 5 18.80 22.48 5.55
N ARG A 6 18.14 22.86 4.44
CA ARG A 6 17.95 24.26 4.04
C ARG A 6 16.53 24.78 4.30
N ALA A 7 15.62 23.92 4.74
CA ALA A 7 14.24 24.29 4.94
C ALA A 7 14.08 25.12 6.22
N LYS A 8 13.40 26.27 6.11
CA LYS A 8 12.97 27.06 7.27
C LYS A 8 11.73 26.46 7.96
N LYS A 9 10.91 25.74 7.20
CA LYS A 9 9.71 25.03 7.63
C LYS A 9 9.57 23.75 6.82
N VAL A 10 9.17 22.67 7.47
CA VAL A 10 9.01 21.36 6.85
C VAL A 10 7.59 20.86 7.11
N LEU A 11 6.91 20.42 6.06
CA LEU A 11 5.64 19.70 6.14
C LEU A 11 5.87 18.27 5.67
N ILE A 12 5.58 17.31 6.55
CA ILE A 12 5.64 15.88 6.23
C ILE A 12 4.22 15.34 6.15
N LEU A 13 3.91 14.65 5.05
CA LEU A 13 2.61 14.04 4.80
C LEU A 13 2.79 12.53 4.68
N GLY A 14 1.93 11.75 5.33
CA GLY A 14 1.96 10.31 5.24
C GLY A 14 0.95 9.64 6.16
N ASP A 15 0.96 8.31 6.13
CA ASP A 15 0.07 7.48 6.94
C ASP A 15 0.80 6.21 7.39
N ARG A 16 1.01 6.09 8.70
CA ARG A 16 1.70 4.96 9.33
C ARG A 16 0.93 3.63 9.22
N LYS A 17 -0.35 3.68 8.85
CA LYS A 17 -1.22 2.50 8.69
C LYS A 17 -1.15 1.92 7.27
N GLN A 18 -0.39 2.54 6.37
CA GLN A 18 -0.15 2.07 5.01
C GLN A 18 1.24 1.42 4.88
N PHE A 19 1.54 0.90 3.68
CA PHE A 19 2.81 0.21 3.43
C PHE A 19 4.01 1.14 3.62
N SER A 20 5.02 0.63 4.32
CA SER A 20 6.31 1.27 4.45
C SER A 20 7.19 1.01 3.23
N ASN A 21 8.35 1.67 3.17
CA ASN A 21 9.31 1.46 2.08
C ASN A 21 9.84 0.01 2.09
N VAL A 22 9.55 -0.74 1.02
CA VAL A 22 9.95 -2.15 0.84
C VAL A 22 11.48 -2.32 0.87
N LYS A 23 12.23 -1.38 0.27
CA LYS A 23 13.70 -1.44 0.21
C LYS A 23 14.32 -1.28 1.59
N SER A 24 13.77 -0.39 2.41
CA SER A 24 14.17 -0.23 3.81
C SER A 24 13.84 -1.46 4.66
N ALA A 25 12.66 -2.07 4.44
CA ALA A 25 12.25 -3.26 5.18
C ALA A 25 13.16 -4.47 4.91
N GLN A 26 13.65 -4.60 3.67
CA GLN A 26 14.53 -5.68 3.22
C GLN A 26 16.02 -5.38 3.38
N ALA A 27 16.39 -4.18 3.84
CA ALA A 27 17.78 -3.80 4.02
C ALA A 27 18.51 -4.78 4.96
N ARG A 28 19.75 -5.15 4.59
CA ARG A 28 20.59 -6.09 5.36
C ARG A 28 20.75 -5.60 6.79
N THR A 29 20.20 -6.35 7.73
CA THR A 29 20.12 -5.96 9.14
C THR A 29 21.51 -5.82 9.77
N ASP A 30 22.49 -6.62 9.35
CA ASP A 30 23.83 -6.64 9.94
C ASP A 30 24.66 -5.41 9.57
N THR A 31 24.71 -5.05 8.28
CA THR A 31 25.38 -3.82 7.81
C THR A 31 24.76 -2.57 8.44
N ASN A 32 23.43 -2.53 8.54
CA ASN A 32 22.75 -1.42 9.21
C ASN A 32 23.10 -1.35 10.71
N ARG A 33 23.24 -2.50 11.38
CA ARG A 33 23.65 -2.55 12.79
C ARG A 33 25.08 -2.03 12.99
N GLU A 34 26.00 -2.41 12.11
CA GLU A 34 27.38 -1.93 12.16
C GLU A 34 27.45 -0.40 12.03
N TYR A 35 26.75 0.18 11.05
CA TYR A 35 26.69 1.63 10.89
C TYR A 35 26.06 2.33 12.10
N LEU A 36 25.00 1.76 12.68
CA LEU A 36 24.37 2.33 13.87
C LEU A 36 25.29 2.29 15.10
N ASN A 37 26.06 1.21 15.28
CA ASN A 37 27.04 1.11 16.38
C ASN A 37 28.14 2.16 16.22
N ASN A 38 28.68 2.31 15.00
CA ASN A 38 29.69 3.33 14.71
C ASN A 38 29.16 4.75 14.91
N LEU A 39 27.91 5.00 14.51
CA LEU A 39 27.22 6.25 14.74
C LEU A 39 27.03 6.53 16.24
N GLU A 40 26.63 5.53 17.03
CA GLU A 40 26.47 5.65 18.48
C GLU A 40 27.80 5.94 19.18
N ASN A 41 28.86 5.20 18.86
CA ASN A 41 30.19 5.43 19.43
C ASN A 41 30.68 6.86 19.16
N THR A 42 30.51 7.33 17.93
CA THR A 42 30.90 8.69 17.53
C THR A 42 30.04 9.73 18.22
N PHE A 43 28.72 9.51 18.32
CA PHE A 43 27.81 10.45 18.98
C PHE A 43 28.12 10.59 20.48
N ARG A 44 28.44 9.48 21.16
CA ARG A 44 28.83 9.48 22.58
C ARG A 44 30.13 10.23 22.81
N SER A 45 31.13 10.08 21.93
CA SER A 45 32.43 10.73 22.07
C SER A 45 32.43 12.21 21.69
N THR A 46 31.55 12.64 20.76
CA THR A 46 31.61 13.99 20.19
C THR A 46 30.42 14.89 20.50
N VAL A 47 29.25 14.33 20.85
CA VAL A 47 28.00 15.10 20.98
C VAL A 47 27.41 15.00 22.38
N SER A 48 27.06 13.79 22.85
CA SER A 48 26.42 13.61 24.15
C SER A 48 26.31 12.15 24.56
N THR A 49 26.36 11.91 25.87
CA THR A 49 26.03 10.63 26.51
C THR A 49 24.64 10.61 27.16
N ASP A 50 23.87 11.68 27.01
CA ASP A 50 22.51 11.80 27.54
C ASP A 50 21.55 10.73 26.96
N SER A 51 20.80 10.07 27.84
CA SER A 51 19.95 8.93 27.48
C SER A 51 18.81 9.29 26.53
N ALA A 52 18.23 10.48 26.68
CA ALA A 52 17.15 10.95 25.82
C ALA A 52 17.66 11.24 24.40
N LYS A 53 18.85 11.85 24.26
CA LYS A 53 19.51 12.04 22.97
C LYS A 53 19.89 10.73 22.29
N LEU A 54 20.39 9.75 23.05
CA LEU A 54 20.72 8.42 22.53
C LEU A 54 19.48 7.67 22.03
N THR A 55 18.33 7.83 22.69
CA THR A 55 17.07 7.27 22.20
C THR A 55 16.67 7.87 20.85
N ARG A 56 16.86 9.19 20.67
CA ARG A 56 16.62 9.85 19.37
C ARG A 56 17.59 9.36 18.29
N LEU A 57 18.84 9.03 18.65
CA LEU A 57 19.84 8.52 17.72
C LEU A 57 19.38 7.23 17.03
N THR A 58 18.61 6.38 17.72
CA THR A 58 18.09 5.13 17.14
C THR A 58 17.21 5.35 15.90
N LYS A 59 16.69 6.57 15.70
CA LYS A 59 15.85 6.96 14.56
C LYS A 59 16.62 7.25 13.28
N PHE A 60 17.94 7.25 13.31
CA PHE A 60 18.79 7.26 12.11
C PHE A 60 18.89 5.88 11.42
N ASN A 61 18.10 4.91 11.88
CA ASN A 61 17.98 3.60 11.27
C ASN A 61 17.32 3.67 9.88
N ILE A 62 17.84 2.94 8.91
CA ILE A 62 17.27 2.87 7.55
C ILE A 62 15.80 2.40 7.51
N LYS A 63 15.37 1.67 8.54
CA LYS A 63 13.99 1.18 8.69
C LYS A 63 13.03 2.26 9.20
N THR A 64 13.55 3.34 9.78
CA THR A 64 12.74 4.48 10.23
C THR A 64 12.32 5.31 9.03
N SER A 65 11.01 5.46 8.82
CA SER A 65 10.49 6.30 7.74
C SER A 65 10.72 7.79 8.05
N ILE A 66 10.70 8.64 7.02
CA ILE A 66 10.77 10.10 7.19
C ILE A 66 9.61 10.59 8.09
N LEU A 67 8.41 10.02 7.94
CA LEU A 67 7.27 10.36 8.80
C LEU A 67 7.57 10.04 10.27
N GLU A 68 8.02 8.82 10.55
CA GLU A 68 8.37 8.41 11.91
C GLU A 68 9.51 9.26 12.49
N PHE A 69 10.54 9.57 11.70
CA PHE A 69 11.65 10.40 12.13
C PHE A 69 11.19 11.80 12.58
N PHE A 70 10.33 12.45 11.78
CA PHE A 70 9.85 13.79 12.08
C PHE A 70 8.78 13.84 13.17
N GLU A 71 8.03 12.76 13.45
CA GLU A 71 7.06 12.72 14.55
C GLU A 71 7.70 13.12 15.89
N PHE A 72 8.93 12.69 16.17
CA PHE A 72 9.64 12.96 17.43
C PHE A 72 10.09 14.41 17.61
N ILE A 73 10.19 15.17 16.52
CA ILE A 73 10.67 16.57 16.52
C ILE A 73 9.61 17.55 16.01
N SER A 74 8.44 17.03 15.63
CA SER A 74 7.33 17.85 15.17
C SER A 74 6.77 18.69 16.32
N ASN A 75 6.50 19.95 16.03
CA ASN A 75 5.81 20.86 16.95
C ASN A 75 4.29 20.84 16.76
N TYR A 76 3.81 20.17 15.72
CA TYR A 76 2.40 20.04 15.39
C TYR A 76 2.14 18.74 14.61
N HIS A 77 1.08 18.03 14.97
CA HIS A 77 0.60 16.84 14.28
C HIS A 77 -0.91 16.95 14.09
N ALA A 78 -1.38 16.63 12.88
CA ALA A 78 -2.80 16.58 12.56
C ALA A 78 -3.12 15.42 11.63
N GLN A 79 -4.30 14.83 11.83
CA GLN A 79 -4.85 13.79 10.97
C GLN A 79 -6.09 14.31 10.26
N LEU A 80 -6.19 14.03 8.96
CA LEU A 80 -7.41 14.31 8.20
C LEU A 80 -8.47 13.25 8.53
N LEU A 81 -9.61 13.68 9.08
CA LEU A 81 -10.67 12.77 9.52
C LEU A 81 -11.71 12.49 8.43
N LYS A 82 -11.91 13.40 7.48
CA LYS A 82 -12.93 13.25 6.44
C LYS A 82 -12.45 12.36 5.29
N HIS A 83 -13.19 11.29 5.02
CA HIS A 83 -12.94 10.34 3.92
C HIS A 83 -13.97 10.52 2.79
N PHE A 84 -13.48 10.79 1.57
CA PHE A 84 -14.32 11.16 0.43
C PHE A 84 -14.38 10.10 -0.69
N ARG A 85 -13.48 9.10 -0.71
CA ARG A 85 -13.30 8.22 -1.88
C ARG A 85 -14.28 7.03 -1.89
N GLY A 86 -14.31 6.26 -0.82
CA GLY A 86 -15.09 5.04 -0.66
C GLY A 86 -16.39 5.25 0.09
N TYR A 87 -17.35 4.34 -0.15
CA TYR A 87 -18.54 4.22 0.68
C TYR A 87 -18.19 3.67 2.07
N LYS A 88 -19.07 3.90 3.05
CA LYS A 88 -18.87 3.48 4.44
C LYS A 88 -18.60 1.99 4.56
N GLU A 89 -19.26 1.19 3.73
CA GLU A 89 -19.18 -0.26 3.73
C GLU A 89 -17.79 -0.74 3.31
N ASN A 90 -17.21 -0.15 2.26
CA ASN A 90 -15.88 -0.52 1.76
C ASN A 90 -14.78 -0.22 2.78
N ILE A 91 -14.89 0.91 3.49
CA ILE A 91 -13.83 1.36 4.40
C ILE A 91 -14.06 0.90 5.84
N SER A 92 -15.24 0.36 6.16
CA SER A 92 -15.68 0.05 7.53
C SER A 92 -14.67 -0.79 8.30
N TYR A 93 -14.16 -1.84 7.66
CA TYR A 93 -13.12 -2.70 8.22
C TYR A 93 -11.86 -1.89 8.53
N SER A 94 -11.33 -1.17 7.55
CA SER A 94 -10.11 -0.38 7.73
C SER A 94 -10.27 0.67 8.82
N ASN A 95 -11.40 1.38 8.87
CA ASN A 95 -11.69 2.40 9.87
C ASN A 95 -11.73 1.82 11.29
N LYS A 96 -12.39 0.66 11.47
CA LYS A 96 -12.46 -0.02 12.77
C LYS A 96 -11.07 -0.44 13.27
N TYR A 97 -10.30 -1.13 12.45
CA TYR A 97 -9.07 -1.80 12.90
C TYR A 97 -7.82 -0.92 12.84
N PHE A 98 -7.75 0.05 11.92
CA PHE A 98 -6.55 0.88 11.74
C PHE A 98 -6.72 2.32 12.21
N TYR A 99 -7.95 2.86 12.21
CA TYR A 99 -8.22 4.26 12.53
C TYR A 99 -9.19 4.44 13.71
N GLN A 100 -9.50 3.38 14.46
CA GLN A 100 -10.32 3.43 15.68
C GLN A 100 -11.69 4.10 15.49
N ASN A 101 -12.29 3.94 14.30
CA ASN A 101 -13.55 4.58 13.90
C ASN A 101 -13.50 6.12 13.82
N ASN A 102 -12.32 6.73 13.79
CA ASN A 102 -12.18 8.19 13.73
C ASN A 102 -12.43 8.79 12.33
N LEU A 103 -12.41 7.98 11.26
CA LEU A 103 -12.69 8.49 9.92
C LEU A 103 -14.19 8.76 9.74
N GLN A 104 -14.50 9.99 9.35
CA GLN A 104 -15.83 10.45 8.97
C GLN A 104 -16.04 10.24 7.47
N VAL A 105 -16.87 9.26 7.11
CA VAL A 105 -17.17 8.97 5.71
C VAL A 105 -18.18 9.97 5.18
N MET A 106 -17.75 10.79 4.22
CA MET A 106 -18.59 11.84 3.65
C MET A 106 -19.45 11.31 2.49
N LYS A 107 -19.03 10.21 1.86
CA LYS A 107 -19.73 9.64 0.72
C LYS A 107 -20.93 8.82 1.18
N ILE A 108 -22.12 9.40 1.03
CA ILE A 108 -23.39 8.71 1.30
C ILE A 108 -23.68 7.72 0.16
N ARG A 109 -24.09 6.51 0.52
CA ARG A 109 -24.43 5.45 -0.44
C ARG A 109 -25.74 5.79 -1.13
N ALA A 110 -25.67 6.09 -2.43
CA ALA A 110 -26.84 6.31 -3.31
C ALA A 110 -27.21 5.06 -4.13
N LYS A 111 -26.54 3.93 -3.87
CA LYS A 111 -26.71 2.68 -4.62
C LYS A 111 -27.11 1.52 -3.69
N PRO A 112 -27.74 0.46 -4.23
CA PRO A 112 -27.89 -0.80 -3.54
C PRO A 112 -26.54 -1.34 -3.00
N ILE A 113 -26.57 -1.99 -1.84
CA ILE A 113 -25.35 -2.51 -1.19
C ILE A 113 -24.62 -3.55 -2.06
N ASN A 114 -25.37 -4.38 -2.78
CA ASN A 114 -24.83 -5.40 -3.69
C ASN A 114 -24.07 -4.82 -4.89
N GLU A 115 -24.27 -3.54 -5.24
CA GLU A 115 -23.47 -2.83 -6.25
C GLU A 115 -22.18 -2.23 -5.67
N VAL A 116 -22.12 -2.07 -4.35
CA VAL A 116 -20.98 -1.46 -3.65
C VAL A 116 -20.01 -2.54 -3.17
N LEU A 117 -20.54 -3.64 -2.66
CA LEU A 117 -19.79 -4.75 -2.11
C LEU A 117 -20.40 -6.08 -2.55
N LYS A 118 -19.63 -6.86 -3.31
CA LYS A 118 -20.01 -8.17 -3.81
C LYS A 118 -18.92 -9.17 -3.45
N PHE A 119 -19.32 -10.27 -2.83
CA PHE A 119 -18.45 -11.41 -2.59
C PHE A 119 -18.77 -12.51 -3.60
N SER A 120 -17.74 -13.10 -4.18
CA SER A 120 -17.88 -14.23 -5.09
C SER A 120 -16.92 -15.31 -4.62
N PHE A 121 -17.45 -16.51 -4.40
CA PHE A 121 -16.69 -17.64 -3.89
C PHE A 121 -16.42 -18.58 -5.07
N VAL A 122 -15.15 -18.73 -5.42
CA VAL A 122 -14.71 -19.66 -6.46
C VAL A 122 -14.31 -20.96 -5.78
N LYS A 123 -14.89 -22.08 -6.22
CA LYS A 123 -14.52 -23.40 -5.70
C LYS A 123 -13.17 -23.79 -6.29
N HIS A 124 -12.32 -24.39 -5.47
CA HIS A 124 -11.08 -25.00 -5.95
C HIS A 124 -11.42 -26.19 -6.88
N ASP A 125 -10.62 -26.36 -7.93
CA ASP A 125 -10.80 -27.38 -8.95
C ASP A 125 -10.16 -28.73 -8.57
N GLY A 126 -9.50 -28.80 -7.40
CA GLY A 126 -8.83 -30.00 -6.91
C GLY A 126 -7.54 -30.32 -7.64
N LYS A 127 -7.07 -29.43 -8.53
CA LYS A 127 -5.84 -29.63 -9.29
C LYS A 127 -4.67 -29.01 -8.54
N VAL A 128 -3.50 -29.60 -8.75
CA VAL A 128 -2.24 -29.04 -8.25
C VAL A 128 -1.90 -27.78 -9.03
N GLU A 129 -1.41 -26.77 -8.33
CA GLU A 129 -0.92 -25.54 -8.94
C GLU A 129 0.24 -25.86 -9.90
N VAL A 130 0.11 -25.49 -11.17
CA VAL A 130 1.18 -25.64 -12.16
C VAL A 130 2.37 -24.74 -11.82
N TYR A 131 2.08 -23.55 -11.29
CA TYR A 131 3.06 -22.59 -10.79
C TYR A 131 2.68 -22.17 -9.37
N GLN A 132 3.68 -22.06 -8.49
CA GLN A 132 3.45 -21.67 -7.11
C GLN A 132 2.71 -20.31 -7.00
N ASN A 133 1.74 -20.25 -6.10
CA ASN A 133 0.92 -19.07 -5.82
C ASN A 133 0.13 -18.62 -7.05
N THR A 134 -0.44 -19.58 -7.79
CA THR A 134 -1.38 -19.32 -8.89
C THR A 134 -2.68 -20.06 -8.68
N ASN A 135 -3.78 -19.44 -9.10
CA ASN A 135 -5.12 -20.00 -9.03
C ASN A 135 -5.82 -19.77 -10.36
N ILE A 136 -5.89 -20.83 -11.17
CA ILE A 136 -6.50 -20.81 -12.51
C ILE A 136 -8.01 -20.58 -12.42
N PRO A 137 -8.78 -21.30 -11.57
CA PRO A 137 -10.21 -21.04 -11.39
C PRO A 137 -10.55 -19.58 -11.09
N GLU A 138 -9.78 -18.91 -10.22
CA GLU A 138 -9.97 -17.49 -9.92
C GLU A 138 -9.67 -16.60 -11.12
N ALA A 139 -8.60 -16.88 -11.86
CA ALA A 139 -8.22 -16.12 -13.05
C ALA A 139 -9.27 -16.24 -14.18
N GLU A 140 -9.83 -17.43 -14.38
CA GLU A 140 -10.95 -17.66 -15.30
C GLU A 140 -12.21 -16.91 -14.88
N PHE A 141 -12.54 -16.95 -13.58
CA PHE A 141 -13.67 -16.20 -13.03
C PHE A 141 -13.53 -14.69 -13.26
N ILE A 142 -12.36 -14.12 -12.95
CA ILE A 142 -12.07 -12.69 -13.17
C ILE A 142 -12.19 -12.33 -14.65
N THR A 143 -11.63 -13.15 -15.53
CA THR A 143 -11.70 -12.97 -16.99
C THR A 143 -13.15 -12.97 -17.48
N LYS A 144 -14.00 -13.86 -16.94
CA LYS A 144 -15.43 -13.90 -17.24
C LYS A 144 -16.16 -12.64 -16.78
N GLU A 145 -15.87 -12.12 -15.60
CA GLU A 145 -16.49 -10.88 -15.12
C GLU A 145 -16.03 -9.66 -15.96
N LEU A 146 -14.78 -9.62 -16.42
CA LEU A 146 -14.30 -8.60 -17.35
C LEU A 146 -15.07 -8.62 -18.68
N LYS A 147 -15.29 -9.81 -19.24
CA LYS A 147 -16.09 -9.97 -20.47
C LYS A 147 -17.51 -9.45 -20.30
N LYS A 148 -18.17 -9.80 -19.18
CA LYS A 148 -19.50 -9.27 -18.86
C LYS A 148 -19.54 -7.75 -18.80
N LEU A 149 -18.51 -7.13 -18.22
CA LEU A 149 -18.42 -5.65 -18.18
C LEU A 149 -18.30 -5.05 -19.58
N LYS A 150 -17.62 -5.71 -20.50
CA LYS A 150 -17.56 -5.29 -21.90
C LYS A 150 -18.88 -5.52 -22.64
N GLU A 151 -19.54 -6.67 -22.43
CA GLU A 151 -20.82 -7.00 -23.07
C GLU A 151 -21.91 -5.96 -22.78
N ILE A 152 -21.88 -5.35 -21.59
CA ILE A 152 -22.80 -4.28 -21.20
C ILE A 152 -22.26 -2.86 -21.52
N ASP A 153 -21.18 -2.76 -22.30
CA ASP A 153 -20.48 -1.52 -22.65
C ASP A 153 -20.22 -0.60 -21.44
N SER A 154 -19.74 -1.20 -20.34
CA SER A 154 -19.58 -0.49 -19.08
C SER A 154 -18.39 0.47 -19.12
N ASN A 155 -18.66 1.77 -18.99
CA ASN A 155 -17.65 2.84 -18.86
C ASN A 155 -16.85 2.85 -17.52
N LYS A 156 -16.85 1.75 -16.77
CA LYS A 156 -16.19 1.68 -15.45
C LYS A 156 -14.72 1.37 -15.61
N SER A 157 -13.87 2.10 -14.89
CA SER A 157 -12.47 1.71 -14.69
C SER A 157 -12.39 0.50 -13.75
N VAL A 158 -11.52 -0.46 -14.07
CA VAL A 158 -11.34 -1.70 -13.30
C VAL A 158 -9.89 -1.80 -12.82
N CYS A 159 -9.71 -2.27 -11.59
CA CYS A 159 -8.41 -2.61 -11.03
C CYS A 159 -8.48 -4.02 -10.44
N ILE A 160 -7.53 -4.88 -10.81
CA ILE A 160 -7.38 -6.23 -10.26
C ILE A 160 -6.14 -6.21 -9.38
N ILE A 161 -6.29 -6.66 -8.13
CA ILE A 161 -5.21 -6.66 -7.13
C ILE A 161 -5.02 -8.11 -6.66
N THR A 162 -3.76 -8.56 -6.66
CA THR A 162 -3.35 -9.84 -6.09
C THR A 162 -2.00 -9.66 -5.38
N PRO A 163 -1.78 -10.30 -4.21
CA PRO A 163 -0.50 -10.22 -3.51
C PRO A 163 0.61 -11.05 -4.18
N HIS A 164 0.27 -11.90 -5.16
CA HIS A 164 1.20 -12.85 -5.76
C HIS A 164 1.60 -12.46 -7.18
N THR A 165 2.90 -12.25 -7.39
CA THR A 165 3.46 -11.88 -8.71
C THR A 165 3.17 -12.91 -9.79
N ASN A 166 3.17 -14.21 -9.46
CA ASN A 166 2.86 -15.25 -10.44
C ASN A 166 1.37 -15.21 -10.86
N GLN A 167 0.46 -14.95 -9.92
CA GLN A 167 -0.96 -14.76 -10.25
C GLN A 167 -1.19 -13.51 -11.10
N GLN A 168 -0.46 -12.42 -10.84
CA GLN A 168 -0.51 -11.23 -11.69
C GLN A 168 -0.06 -11.56 -13.13
N LYS A 169 1.04 -12.30 -13.30
CA LYS A 169 1.52 -12.72 -14.62
C LYS A 169 0.50 -13.60 -15.34
N LEU A 170 -0.08 -14.58 -14.65
CA LEU A 170 -1.13 -15.44 -15.19
C LEU A 170 -2.34 -14.63 -15.68
N LEU A 171 -2.84 -13.70 -14.86
CA LEU A 171 -3.95 -12.81 -15.23
C LEU A 171 -3.61 -11.97 -16.46
N MET A 172 -2.42 -11.36 -16.49
CA MET A 172 -1.97 -10.55 -17.63
C MET A 172 -1.89 -11.38 -18.91
N GLU A 173 -1.36 -12.60 -18.84
CA GLU A 173 -1.27 -13.51 -19.98
C GLU A 173 -2.67 -13.90 -20.48
N MET A 174 -3.57 -14.31 -19.58
CA MET A 174 -4.93 -14.71 -19.94
C MET A 174 -5.73 -13.56 -20.55
N ILE A 175 -5.64 -12.36 -19.98
CA ILE A 175 -6.35 -11.17 -20.49
C ILE A 175 -5.76 -10.72 -21.84
N SER A 176 -4.44 -10.81 -22.03
CA SER A 176 -3.79 -10.43 -23.30
C SER A 176 -4.13 -11.35 -24.46
N LYS A 177 -4.52 -12.59 -24.18
CA LYS A 177 -4.98 -13.57 -25.19
C LYS A 177 -6.45 -13.39 -25.58
N LEU A 178 -7.19 -12.50 -24.91
CA LEU A 178 -8.59 -12.23 -25.26
C LEU A 178 -8.67 -11.47 -26.59
N PRO A 179 -9.65 -11.77 -27.46
CA PRO A 179 -9.95 -10.93 -28.63
C PRO A 179 -10.20 -9.47 -28.26
N GLU A 180 -10.70 -9.24 -27.04
CA GLU A 180 -11.08 -7.96 -26.51
C GLU A 180 -9.97 -7.22 -25.75
N ARG A 181 -8.73 -7.73 -25.79
CA ARG A 181 -7.61 -7.19 -25.00
C ARG A 181 -7.45 -5.66 -25.13
N ASP A 182 -7.66 -5.11 -26.32
CA ASP A 182 -7.43 -3.69 -26.57
C ASP A 182 -8.40 -2.84 -25.75
N TYR A 183 -9.65 -3.30 -25.55
CA TYR A 183 -10.61 -2.65 -24.66
C TYR A 183 -10.12 -2.62 -23.20
N PHE A 184 -9.51 -3.70 -22.72
CA PHE A 184 -9.05 -3.79 -21.33
C PHE A 184 -7.74 -3.02 -21.08
N PHE A 185 -6.89 -2.86 -22.09
CA PHE A 185 -5.62 -2.14 -21.98
C PHE A 185 -5.67 -0.68 -22.46
N HIS A 186 -6.76 -0.24 -23.10
CA HIS A 186 -6.92 1.16 -23.53
C HIS A 186 -7.03 2.15 -22.35
N ILE A 187 -7.25 1.67 -21.12
CA ILE A 187 -7.37 2.47 -19.90
C ILE A 187 -6.05 2.41 -19.12
N SER A 188 -5.14 3.33 -19.48
CA SER A 188 -3.99 3.83 -18.72
C SER A 188 -3.22 2.83 -17.85
N LEU A 189 -2.14 2.28 -18.40
CA LEU A 189 -1.01 1.73 -17.64
C LEU A 189 -0.35 2.85 -16.80
N VAL A 190 -0.84 3.09 -15.59
CA VAL A 190 -0.02 3.75 -14.56
C VAL A 190 0.81 2.65 -13.91
N ASN A 191 2.08 2.59 -14.29
CA ASN A 191 3.08 1.80 -13.56
C ASN A 191 3.18 2.33 -12.13
N ALA A 192 2.54 1.66 -11.18
CA ALA A 192 2.82 1.83 -9.76
C ALA A 192 4.10 1.02 -9.43
N THR A 193 5.24 1.48 -9.93
CA THR A 193 6.55 1.02 -9.48
C THR A 193 7.02 1.89 -8.32
N ASN A 194 7.28 1.26 -7.17
CA ASN A 194 8.02 1.80 -6.02
C ASN A 194 9.54 1.59 -6.18
#